data_AF-A0A1W1XFM1-F1
#
_entry.id   AF-A0A1W1XFM1-F1
#
_cell.length_a   1.000
_cell.length_b   1.000
_cell.length_c   1.000
_cell.angle_alpha   90.00
_cell.angle_beta   90.00
_cell.angle_gamma   90.00
#
_symmetry.space_group_name_H-M   'P 1'
#
loop_
_entity.id
_entity.type
_entity.pdbx_description
1 polymer ?
#
loop_
_entity_poly.entity_id
_entity_poly.type
_entity_poly.pdbx_seq_one_letter_code
_entity_poly.pdbx_strand_id
1 'polypeptide(L)'
;MSHPYASSSYGTDQVGLIAGFRFAAGEAGSEIDSQQAIEWLQQPANADEFIWLHVNLAHVACEPWLRAQLALPDEFFEALREGSSSTRIEQTNNVLLAVVNDVAFSFGMASSDVASLWGCANQRVLITARTKPLRSVDQLRAAVKRGTRFQTPLALLVHLLQDQADVLLRIVRDTSSKVDNIEDRLLAHRIHDNRTELAAMRRTLVRLQRLLAPEPGSLFRLLNHPPAWVQEADIQALRESTEEFSLVLNDLSSLVERIKLLQEELAAQLNEQTNRTLFTLTMVTVLALPINIVAGFFGMNVGGIPLSQHPHGFWVLVALVASFTWLAGWWAFRKQRQFD
;
A
#
# COMPACT_ATOMS: atom_id res chain seq x y z
N MET A 1 -56.44 -7.22 7.85
CA MET A 1 -55.06 -7.30 8.36
C MET A 1 -54.13 -7.36 7.17
N SER A 2 -53.67 -6.20 6.73
CA SER A 2 -52.88 -6.02 5.51
C SER A 2 -51.60 -5.29 5.94
N HIS A 3 -50.49 -6.04 5.96
CA HIS A 3 -49.16 -5.48 6.11
C HIS A 3 -48.87 -4.55 4.92
N PRO A 4 -48.50 -3.28 5.14
CA PRO A 4 -47.97 -2.45 4.07
C PRO A 4 -46.54 -2.91 3.80
N TYR A 5 -46.33 -3.52 2.63
CA TYR A 5 -45.01 -3.71 2.07
C TYR A 5 -44.36 -2.34 1.88
N ALA A 6 -43.27 -2.10 2.62
CA ALA A 6 -42.36 -0.99 2.35
C ALA A 6 -41.83 -1.15 0.91
N SER A 7 -42.23 -0.23 0.04
CA SER A 7 -41.67 -0.09 -1.30
C SER A 7 -40.24 0.45 -1.17
N SER A 8 -39.28 -0.46 -0.95
CA SER A 8 -37.87 -0.19 -1.19
C SER A 8 -37.70 0.06 -2.68
N SER A 9 -37.71 1.32 -3.07
CA SER A 9 -37.29 1.78 -4.39
C SER A 9 -35.79 1.48 -4.53
N TYR A 10 -35.47 0.29 -5.05
CA TYR A 10 -34.22 0.01 -5.74
C TYR A 10 -34.26 0.71 -7.11
N GLY A 11 -34.53 2.01 -7.11
CA GLY A 11 -34.51 2.88 -8.27
C GLY A 11 -33.24 3.71 -8.20
N THR A 12 -32.35 3.53 -9.17
CA THR A 12 -31.17 4.36 -9.40
C THR A 12 -31.59 5.82 -9.27
N ASP A 13 -31.09 6.51 -8.24
CA ASP A 13 -31.43 7.92 -8.06
C ASP A 13 -30.94 8.70 -9.29
N GLN A 14 -31.82 9.52 -9.89
CA GLN A 14 -31.57 10.17 -11.19
C GLN A 14 -30.40 11.16 -11.16
N VAL A 15 -29.87 11.43 -9.98
CA VAL A 15 -28.79 12.39 -9.73
C VAL A 15 -27.48 11.71 -9.35
N GLY A 16 -27.45 10.37 -9.31
CA GLY A 16 -26.25 9.62 -8.92
C GLY A 16 -26.06 9.49 -7.41
N LEU A 17 -27.11 9.64 -6.60
CA LEU A 17 -27.07 9.32 -5.18
C LEU A 17 -26.84 7.81 -5.00
N ILE A 18 -25.78 7.45 -4.29
CA ILE A 18 -25.44 6.07 -3.94
C ILE A 18 -26.15 5.68 -2.64
N ALA A 19 -26.19 6.60 -1.67
CA ALA A 19 -26.90 6.44 -0.41
C ALA A 19 -27.21 7.80 0.21
N GLY A 20 -28.39 7.95 0.78
CA GLY A 20 -28.76 9.08 1.62
C GLY A 20 -29.23 8.58 2.99
N PHE A 21 -28.85 9.29 4.06
CA PHE A 21 -29.32 9.00 5.41
C PHE A 21 -29.69 10.28 6.15
N ARG A 22 -30.77 10.24 6.94
CA ARG A 22 -31.11 11.26 7.94
C ARG A 22 -30.82 10.72 9.33
N PHE A 23 -30.15 11.53 10.14
CA PHE A 23 -29.82 11.25 11.53
C PHE A 23 -30.55 12.23 12.43
N ALA A 24 -31.13 11.70 13.50
CA ALA A 24 -31.69 12.45 14.62
C ALA A 24 -30.98 12.03 15.90
N ALA A 25 -30.92 12.92 16.89
CA ALA A 25 -30.21 12.69 18.13
C ALA A 25 -30.58 11.35 18.79
N GLY A 26 -29.57 10.47 18.93
CA GLY A 26 -29.71 9.16 19.58
C GLY A 26 -30.41 8.07 18.76
N GLU A 27 -30.82 8.36 17.52
CA GLU A 27 -31.43 7.38 16.60
C GLU A 27 -30.41 6.81 15.60
N ALA A 28 -30.75 5.68 14.99
CA ALA A 28 -29.99 5.15 13.85
C ALA A 28 -30.35 5.93 12.58
N GLY A 29 -29.41 5.98 11.62
CA GLY A 29 -29.64 6.64 10.34
C GLY A 29 -30.81 6.00 9.58
N SER A 30 -31.77 6.82 9.16
CA SER A 30 -32.88 6.42 8.30
C SER A 30 -32.54 6.69 6.84
N GLU A 31 -32.75 5.72 5.95
CA GLU A 31 -32.47 5.92 4.52
C GLU A 31 -33.39 6.97 3.91
N ILE A 32 -32.81 7.87 3.11
CA ILE A 32 -33.53 8.90 2.35
C ILE A 32 -33.03 8.92 0.89
N ASP A 33 -33.93 9.28 -0.03
CA ASP A 33 -33.59 9.54 -1.43
C ASP A 33 -33.26 11.03 -1.69
N SER A 34 -32.85 11.37 -2.92
CA SER A 34 -32.51 12.75 -3.28
C SER A 34 -33.69 13.72 -3.16
N GLN A 35 -34.93 13.28 -3.39
CA GLN A 35 -36.11 14.14 -3.31
C GLN A 35 -36.41 14.46 -1.84
N GLN A 36 -36.43 13.44 -0.98
CA GLN A 36 -36.62 13.59 0.46
C GLN A 36 -35.51 14.46 1.08
N ALA A 37 -34.27 14.36 0.59
CA ALA A 37 -33.19 15.23 1.02
C ALA A 37 -33.46 16.71 0.71
N ILE A 38 -33.96 17.03 -0.49
CA ILE A 38 -34.33 18.41 -0.87
C ILE A 38 -35.48 18.91 0.00
N GLU A 39 -36.53 18.10 0.17
CA GLU A 39 -37.67 18.43 1.01
C GLU A 39 -37.24 18.73 2.45
N TRP A 40 -36.29 17.97 2.99
CA TRP A 40 -35.73 18.20 4.32
C TRP A 40 -34.86 19.47 4.38
N LEU A 41 -34.07 19.76 3.35
CA LEU A 41 -33.23 20.97 3.31
C LEU A 41 -34.06 22.26 3.28
N GLN A 42 -35.28 22.22 2.74
CA GLN A 42 -36.22 23.33 2.74
C GLN A 42 -36.88 23.56 4.12
N GLN A 43 -36.85 22.57 5.01
CA GLN A 43 -37.36 22.70 6.37
C GLN A 43 -36.42 23.57 7.23
N PRO A 44 -36.96 24.30 8.22
CA PRO A 44 -36.15 25.07 9.16
C PRO A 44 -35.11 24.19 9.85
N ALA A 45 -33.92 24.75 10.09
CA ALA A 45 -32.81 24.04 10.68
C ALA A 45 -33.16 23.52 12.08
N ASN A 46 -33.11 22.20 12.26
CA ASN A 46 -33.07 21.57 13.56
C ASN A 46 -31.59 21.30 13.90
N ALA A 47 -31.14 21.73 15.08
CA ALA A 47 -29.74 21.58 15.49
C ALA A 47 -29.37 20.12 15.81
N ASP A 48 -30.38 19.29 16.10
CA ASP A 48 -30.22 17.89 16.52
C ASP A 48 -30.39 16.89 15.36
N GLU A 49 -30.49 17.39 14.12
CA GLU A 49 -30.63 16.57 12.94
C GLU A 49 -29.68 16.99 11.82
N PHE A 50 -29.18 15.99 11.11
CA PHE A 50 -28.38 16.22 9.92
C PHE A 50 -28.61 15.09 8.90
N ILE A 51 -28.22 15.35 7.65
CA ILE A 51 -28.25 14.36 6.59
C ILE A 51 -26.85 14.05 6.08
N TRP A 52 -26.65 12.81 5.66
CA TRP A 52 -25.47 12.38 4.91
C TRP A 52 -25.89 11.93 3.52
N LEU A 53 -25.35 12.56 2.48
CA LEU A 53 -25.56 12.17 1.10
C LEU A 53 -24.23 11.70 0.50
N HIS A 54 -24.22 10.46 0.02
CA HIS A 54 -23.09 9.87 -0.68
C HIS A 54 -23.40 9.74 -2.17
N VAL A 55 -22.62 10.41 -3.03
CA VAL A 55 -22.92 10.55 -4.47
C VAL A 55 -21.79 10.02 -5.36
N ASN A 56 -22.17 9.63 -6.58
CA ASN A 56 -21.26 9.20 -7.64
C ASN A 56 -21.00 10.35 -8.64
N LEU A 57 -19.78 10.89 -8.63
CA LEU A 57 -19.36 11.95 -9.56
C LEU A 57 -19.28 11.50 -11.01
N ALA A 58 -19.21 10.20 -11.29
CA ALA A 58 -19.28 9.69 -12.66
C ALA A 58 -20.67 9.87 -13.29
N HIS A 59 -21.69 10.17 -12.48
CA HIS A 59 -23.04 10.43 -12.98
C HIS A 59 -23.16 11.87 -13.51
N VAL A 60 -23.55 12.03 -14.77
CA VAL A 60 -23.55 13.33 -15.48
C VAL A 60 -24.41 14.39 -14.78
N ALA A 61 -25.53 13.97 -14.16
CA ALA A 61 -26.41 14.88 -13.43
C ALA A 61 -25.92 15.26 -12.02
N CYS A 62 -24.87 14.63 -11.49
CA CYS A 62 -24.45 14.80 -10.10
C CYS A 62 -23.93 16.22 -9.81
N GLU A 63 -22.91 16.70 -10.52
CA GLU A 63 -22.36 18.04 -10.25
C GLU A 63 -23.38 19.17 -10.47
N PRO A 64 -24.18 19.20 -11.57
CA PRO A 64 -25.23 20.19 -11.74
C PRO A 64 -26.26 20.17 -10.61
N TRP A 65 -26.64 18.98 -10.15
CA TRP A 65 -27.59 18.83 -9.04
C TRP A 65 -27.01 19.34 -7.72
N LEU A 66 -25.76 18.99 -7.40
CA LEU A 66 -25.07 19.49 -6.20
C LEU A 66 -25.02 21.02 -6.19
N ARG A 67 -24.69 21.66 -7.32
CA ARG A 67 -24.66 23.12 -7.46
C ARG A 67 -26.02 23.78 -7.31
N ALA A 68 -27.07 23.13 -7.81
CA ALA A 68 -28.42 23.71 -7.83
C ALA A 68 -29.14 23.55 -6.49
N GLN A 69 -28.93 22.42 -5.79
CA GLN A 69 -29.73 22.05 -4.62
C GLN A 69 -29.02 22.24 -3.29
N LEU A 70 -27.68 22.30 -3.29
CA LEU A 70 -26.88 22.45 -2.07
C LEU A 70 -26.07 23.74 -2.11
N ALA A 71 -26.06 24.45 -1.00
CA ALA A 71 -25.23 25.64 -0.80
C ALA A 71 -23.78 25.24 -0.49
N LEU A 72 -23.13 24.52 -1.41
CA LEU A 72 -21.73 24.11 -1.29
C LEU A 72 -20.81 25.26 -1.76
N PRO A 73 -19.68 25.47 -1.07
CA PRO A 73 -18.70 26.48 -1.45
C PRO A 73 -18.06 26.15 -2.81
N ASP A 74 -17.63 27.16 -3.58
CA ASP A 74 -17.00 26.94 -4.90
C ASP A 74 -15.70 26.16 -4.78
N GLU A 75 -14.98 26.33 -3.66
CA GLU A 75 -13.76 25.61 -3.31
C GLU A 75 -13.98 24.08 -3.28
N PHE A 76 -15.19 23.60 -2.95
CA PHE A 76 -15.53 22.18 -3.04
C PHE A 76 -15.45 21.70 -4.49
N PHE A 77 -16.02 22.44 -5.43
CA PHE A 77 -16.06 22.06 -6.84
C PHE A 77 -14.71 22.27 -7.55
N GLU A 78 -13.90 23.21 -7.09
CA GLU A 78 -12.50 23.35 -7.52
C GLU A 78 -11.70 22.11 -7.10
N ALA A 79 -11.84 21.68 -5.84
CA ALA A 79 -11.18 20.47 -5.33
C ALA A 79 -11.58 19.19 -6.09
N LEU A 80 -12.81 19.11 -6.64
CA LEU A 80 -13.23 18.01 -7.52
C LEU A 80 -12.40 17.95 -8.82
N ARG A 81 -11.94 19.09 -9.34
CA ARG A 81 -11.27 19.22 -10.65
C ARG A 81 -9.76 19.12 -10.55
N GLU A 82 -9.16 19.66 -9.48
CA GLU A 82 -7.72 19.59 -9.26
C GLU A 82 -7.21 18.15 -9.08
N GLY A 83 -8.09 17.24 -8.67
CA GLY A 83 -7.68 15.94 -8.16
C GLY A 83 -6.98 16.07 -6.80
N SER A 84 -6.44 14.98 -6.28
CA SER A 84 -5.72 15.04 -5.00
C SER A 84 -4.43 14.23 -4.97
N SER A 85 -3.45 14.80 -4.28
CA SER A 85 -2.16 14.18 -3.98
C SER A 85 -2.04 13.64 -2.55
N SER A 86 -2.88 14.11 -1.61
CA SER A 86 -2.85 13.76 -0.19
C SER A 86 -4.22 13.83 0.49
N THR A 87 -4.35 13.22 1.66
CA THR A 87 -5.52 13.38 2.53
C THR A 87 -5.43 14.72 3.25
N ARG A 88 -6.50 15.53 3.26
CA ARG A 88 -6.57 16.81 3.99
C ARG A 88 -8.01 17.11 4.41
N ILE A 89 -8.16 17.80 5.54
CA ILE A 89 -9.44 18.34 6.02
C ILE A 89 -9.22 19.82 6.36
N GLU A 90 -9.85 20.68 5.58
CA GLU A 90 -9.68 22.13 5.66
C GLU A 90 -10.99 22.78 6.05
N GLN A 91 -10.91 23.95 6.67
CA GLN A 91 -12.07 24.77 6.95
C GLN A 91 -12.08 26.00 6.06
N THR A 92 -13.23 26.25 5.43
CA THR A 92 -13.51 27.47 4.68
C THR A 92 -14.92 27.94 5.02
N ASN A 93 -15.09 29.21 5.41
CA ASN A 93 -16.40 29.82 5.65
C ASN A 93 -17.33 29.00 6.57
N ASN A 94 -16.80 28.46 7.67
CA ASN A 94 -17.52 27.61 8.64
C ASN A 94 -18.01 26.25 8.08
N VAL A 95 -17.46 25.82 6.94
CA VAL A 95 -17.68 24.52 6.31
C VAL A 95 -16.36 23.76 6.33
N LEU A 96 -16.43 22.44 6.50
CA LEU A 96 -15.30 21.54 6.35
C LEU A 96 -15.26 20.98 4.93
N LEU A 97 -14.10 21.09 4.30
CA LEU A 97 -13.78 20.45 3.03
C LEU A 97 -12.80 19.33 3.33
N ALA A 98 -13.19 18.09 3.03
CA ALA A 98 -12.35 16.93 3.21
C ALA A 98 -11.98 16.37 1.84
N VAL A 99 -10.72 16.02 1.67
CA VAL A 99 -10.26 15.19 0.57
C VAL A 99 -9.56 14.01 1.21
N VAL A 100 -10.17 12.83 1.13
CA VAL A 100 -9.71 11.62 1.79
C VAL A 100 -9.34 10.62 0.71
N ASN A 101 -8.05 10.33 0.57
CA ASN A 101 -7.60 9.31 -0.37
C ASN A 101 -7.82 7.94 0.24
N ASP A 102 -8.53 7.05 -0.46
CA ASP A 102 -8.93 5.75 0.04
C ASP A 102 -8.55 4.62 -0.93
N VAL A 103 -8.47 3.40 -0.41
CA VAL A 103 -8.22 2.22 -1.21
C VAL A 103 -9.48 1.90 -2.03
N ALA A 104 -9.32 1.92 -3.35
CA ALA A 104 -10.37 1.59 -4.30
C ALA A 104 -10.75 0.10 -4.19
N PHE A 105 -12.02 -0.18 -4.45
CA PHE A 105 -12.48 -1.56 -4.58
C PHE A 105 -12.00 -2.12 -5.92
N SER A 106 -11.12 -3.12 -5.89
CA SER A 106 -10.69 -3.86 -7.07
C SER A 106 -11.20 -5.30 -6.99
N PHE A 107 -11.87 -5.75 -8.05
CA PHE A 107 -12.20 -7.16 -8.23
C PHE A 107 -10.93 -7.89 -8.70
N GLY A 108 -10.01 -8.19 -7.77
CA GLY A 108 -8.75 -8.88 -8.06
C GLY A 108 -7.75 -8.86 -6.91
N MET A 109 -6.79 -9.79 -6.93
CA MET A 109 -5.86 -10.05 -5.80
C MET A 109 -4.67 -9.10 -5.67
N ALA A 110 -4.53 -8.04 -6.48
CA ALA A 110 -3.22 -7.35 -6.60
C ALA A 110 -3.22 -5.83 -6.76
N SER A 111 -4.35 -5.13 -6.93
CA SER A 111 -4.31 -3.67 -7.08
C SER A 111 -4.84 -2.94 -5.85
N SER A 112 -3.93 -2.44 -5.02
CA SER A 112 -4.23 -1.44 -3.98
C SER A 112 -4.31 -0.04 -4.62
N ASP A 113 -5.17 0.10 -5.63
CA ASP A 113 -5.38 1.39 -6.27
C ASP A 113 -6.00 2.36 -5.27
N VAL A 114 -5.58 3.61 -5.37
CA VAL A 114 -6.04 4.68 -4.49
C VAL A 114 -6.85 5.64 -5.33
N ALA A 115 -7.96 6.12 -4.76
CA ALA A 115 -8.77 7.16 -5.36
C ALA A 115 -9.33 8.06 -4.26
N SER A 116 -9.65 9.29 -4.62
CA SER A 116 -10.10 10.30 -3.67
C SER A 116 -11.60 10.18 -3.41
N LEU A 117 -11.97 10.34 -2.14
CA LEU A 117 -13.29 10.71 -1.68
C LEU A 117 -13.25 12.21 -1.36
N TRP A 118 -14.15 12.96 -1.95
CA TRP A 118 -14.34 14.37 -1.60
C TRP A 118 -15.47 14.47 -0.59
N GLY A 119 -15.33 15.33 0.40
CA GLY A 119 -16.27 15.56 1.48
C GLY A 119 -16.52 17.04 1.67
N CYS A 120 -17.76 17.40 1.95
CA CYS A 120 -18.14 18.75 2.37
C CYS A 120 -19.11 18.64 3.52
N ALA A 121 -18.77 19.20 4.68
CA ALA A 121 -19.59 19.12 5.88
C ALA A 121 -19.88 20.49 6.49
N ASN A 122 -21.13 20.72 6.83
CA ASN A 122 -21.56 21.80 7.72
C ASN A 122 -22.41 21.20 8.85
N GLN A 123 -23.01 22.03 9.70
CA GLN A 123 -23.83 21.54 10.83
C GLN A 123 -25.00 20.63 10.43
N ARG A 124 -25.57 20.81 9.23
CA ARG A 124 -26.80 20.13 8.77
C ARG A 124 -26.56 19.01 7.76
N VAL A 125 -25.43 19.04 7.05
CA VAL A 125 -25.20 18.21 5.87
C VAL A 125 -23.76 17.74 5.84
N LEU A 126 -23.58 16.44 5.63
CA LEU A 126 -22.36 15.86 5.08
C LEU A 126 -22.63 15.40 3.65
N ILE A 127 -21.86 15.90 2.69
CA ILE A 127 -21.80 15.36 1.33
C ILE A 127 -20.49 14.59 1.20
N THR A 128 -20.54 13.36 0.70
CA THR A 128 -19.35 12.65 0.25
C THR A 128 -19.51 12.22 -1.21
N ALA A 129 -18.51 12.47 -2.02
CA ALA A 129 -18.55 12.28 -3.46
C ALA A 129 -17.37 11.42 -3.90
N ARG A 130 -17.62 10.42 -4.77
CA ARG A 130 -16.57 9.55 -5.32
C ARG A 130 -16.76 9.30 -6.81
N THR A 131 -15.67 9.00 -7.51
CA THR A 131 -15.70 8.59 -8.93
C THR A 131 -15.53 7.08 -9.08
N LYS A 132 -14.81 6.43 -8.15
CA LYS A 132 -14.59 4.98 -8.10
C LYS A 132 -15.17 4.43 -6.79
N PRO A 133 -15.59 3.17 -6.71
CA PRO A 133 -15.94 2.53 -5.45
C PRO A 133 -14.75 2.50 -4.48
N LEU A 134 -14.97 2.83 -3.21
CA LEU A 134 -13.95 3.02 -2.18
C LEU A 134 -14.30 2.19 -0.93
N ARG A 135 -13.29 1.56 -0.30
CA ARG A 135 -13.51 0.57 0.77
C ARG A 135 -13.99 1.18 2.09
N SER A 136 -13.48 2.34 2.49
CA SER A 136 -13.74 2.92 3.80
C SER A 136 -15.13 3.56 3.87
N VAL A 137 -15.54 4.28 2.83
CA VAL A 137 -16.90 4.85 2.76
C VAL A 137 -17.98 3.76 2.64
N ASP A 138 -17.68 2.63 1.99
CA ASP A 138 -18.61 1.49 1.96
C ASP A 138 -18.69 0.77 3.32
N GLN A 139 -17.61 0.73 4.10
CA GLN A 139 -17.64 0.26 5.49
C GLN A 139 -18.47 1.19 6.39
N LEU A 140 -18.28 2.51 6.26
CA LEU A 140 -19.10 3.51 6.95
C LEU A 140 -20.59 3.35 6.62
N ARG A 141 -20.93 3.20 5.34
CA ARG A 141 -22.30 2.95 4.89
C ARG A 141 -22.87 1.66 5.49
N ALA A 142 -22.06 0.61 5.55
CA ALA A 142 -22.47 -0.64 6.18
C ALA A 142 -22.66 -0.49 7.71
N ALA A 143 -21.83 0.32 8.39
CA ALA A 143 -21.98 0.64 9.80
C ALA A 143 -23.29 1.39 10.10
N VAL A 144 -23.60 2.41 9.31
CA VAL A 144 -24.88 3.14 9.40
C VAL A 144 -26.06 2.19 9.21
N LYS A 145 -26.03 1.33 8.18
CA LYS A 145 -27.09 0.32 7.94
C LYS A 145 -27.23 -0.72 9.05
N ARG A 146 -26.16 -1.00 9.80
CA ARG A 146 -26.20 -1.88 10.99
C ARG A 146 -26.76 -1.19 12.24
N GLY A 147 -27.06 0.10 12.16
CA GLY A 147 -27.63 0.88 13.26
C GLY A 147 -26.59 1.60 14.13
N THR A 148 -25.33 1.73 13.67
CA THR A 148 -24.38 2.63 14.30
C THR A 148 -24.95 4.06 14.29
N ARG A 149 -24.90 4.71 15.44
CA ARG A 149 -25.50 6.04 15.66
C ARG A 149 -24.42 7.10 15.57
N PHE A 150 -24.75 8.21 14.91
CA PHE A 150 -23.86 9.34 14.73
C PHE A 150 -24.61 10.61 15.13
N GLN A 151 -23.97 11.45 15.93
CA GLN A 151 -24.59 12.68 16.46
C GLN A 151 -24.25 13.90 15.62
N THR A 152 -23.11 13.88 14.91
CA THR A 152 -22.61 15.02 14.14
C THR A 152 -22.10 14.57 12.76
N PRO A 153 -22.12 15.47 11.76
CA PRO A 153 -21.45 15.28 10.48
C PRO A 153 -19.94 14.98 10.62
N LEU A 154 -19.28 15.59 11.60
CA LEU A 154 -17.86 15.32 11.87
C LEU A 154 -17.64 13.91 12.43
N ALA A 155 -18.54 13.39 13.27
CA ALA A 155 -18.45 12.01 13.75
C ALA A 155 -18.45 10.97 12.62
N LEU A 156 -19.20 11.21 11.52
CA LEU A 156 -19.13 10.36 10.32
C LEU A 156 -17.77 10.44 9.63
N LEU A 157 -17.17 11.63 9.52
CA LEU A 157 -15.83 11.80 8.97
C LEU A 157 -14.75 11.15 9.85
N VAL A 158 -14.86 11.25 11.17
CA VAL A 158 -13.98 10.58 12.12
C VAL A 158 -14.07 9.06 11.96
N HIS A 159 -15.29 8.52 11.91
CA HIS A 159 -15.48 7.09 11.67
C HIS A 159 -14.98 6.64 10.30
N LEU A 160 -15.08 7.48 9.26
CA LEU A 160 -14.47 7.20 7.97
C LEU A 160 -12.94 7.05 8.06
N LEU A 161 -12.28 7.93 8.83
CA LEU A 161 -10.83 7.85 9.05
C LEU A 161 -10.44 6.59 9.83
N GLN A 162 -11.27 6.18 10.80
CA GLN A 162 -11.10 4.90 11.52
C GLN A 162 -11.26 3.70 10.58
N ASP A 163 -12.31 3.66 9.76
CA ASP A 163 -12.52 2.61 8.75
C ASP A 163 -11.32 2.54 7.77
N GLN A 164 -10.71 3.68 7.46
CA GLN A 164 -9.52 3.75 6.62
C GLN A 164 -8.26 3.23 7.33
N ALA A 165 -8.05 3.58 8.60
CA ALA A 165 -6.98 3.03 9.42
C ALA A 165 -7.08 1.50 9.48
N ASP A 166 -8.28 0.98 9.68
CA ASP A 166 -8.58 -0.47 9.70
C ASP A 166 -8.25 -1.16 8.37
N VAL A 167 -8.57 -0.53 7.23
CA VAL A 167 -8.20 -1.05 5.91
C VAL A 167 -6.68 -1.11 5.76
N LEU A 168 -5.97 -0.05 6.15
CA LEU A 168 -4.51 -0.01 6.09
C LEU A 168 -3.88 -1.04 7.02
N LEU A 169 -4.38 -1.19 8.24
CA LEU A 169 -3.88 -2.16 9.21
C LEU A 169 -4.01 -3.59 8.69
N ARG A 170 -5.11 -3.93 8.03
CA ARG A 170 -5.26 -5.23 7.34
C ARG A 170 -4.21 -5.43 6.24
N ILE A 171 -3.98 -4.41 5.41
CA ILE A 171 -2.95 -4.47 4.36
C ILE A 171 -1.55 -4.67 4.96
N VAL A 172 -1.23 -3.97 6.06
CA VAL A 172 0.05 -4.11 6.76
C VAL A 172 0.21 -5.53 7.31
N ARG A 173 -0.81 -6.08 7.98
CA ARG A 173 -0.79 -7.45 8.51
C ARG A 173 -0.61 -8.50 7.41
N ASP A 174 -1.41 -8.43 6.34
CA ASP A 174 -1.33 -9.36 5.22
C ASP A 174 0.03 -9.29 4.52
N THR A 175 0.58 -8.09 4.37
CA THR A 175 1.90 -7.88 3.76
C THR A 175 3.00 -8.39 4.68
N SER A 176 2.91 -8.14 6.00
CA SER A 176 3.86 -8.66 6.98
C SER A 176 3.92 -10.18 6.92
N SER A 177 2.77 -10.87 6.91
CA SER A 177 2.75 -12.33 6.80
C SER A 177 3.37 -12.85 5.51
N LYS A 178 3.21 -12.14 4.38
CA LYS A 178 3.90 -12.50 3.12
C LYS A 178 5.42 -12.31 3.23
N VAL A 179 5.85 -11.22 3.86
CA VAL A 179 7.27 -10.95 4.12
C VAL A 179 7.88 -12.01 5.02
N ASP A 180 7.19 -12.42 6.09
CA ASP A 180 7.61 -13.51 6.99
C ASP A 180 7.83 -14.81 6.21
N ASN A 181 6.88 -15.17 5.34
CA ASN A 181 7.01 -16.37 4.49
C ASN A 181 8.18 -16.29 3.51
N ILE A 182 8.49 -15.10 2.99
CA ILE A 182 9.65 -14.90 2.12
C ILE A 182 10.93 -15.08 2.95
N GLU A 183 11.02 -14.45 4.11
CA GLU A 183 12.16 -14.54 5.02
C GLU A 183 12.47 -16.00 5.41
N ASP A 184 11.45 -16.79 5.79
CA ASP A 184 11.61 -18.22 6.09
C ASP A 184 12.19 -19.02 4.90
N ARG A 185 11.78 -18.69 3.67
CA ARG A 185 12.32 -19.33 2.45
C ARG A 185 13.76 -18.94 2.19
N LEU A 186 14.15 -17.71 2.51
CA LEU A 186 15.54 -17.24 2.42
C LEU A 186 16.43 -18.01 3.40
N LEU A 187 15.99 -18.15 4.65
CA LEU A 187 16.70 -18.96 5.65
C LEU A 187 16.84 -20.42 5.23
N ALA A 188 15.83 -20.97 4.56
CA ALA A 188 15.87 -22.31 3.97
C ALA A 188 16.74 -22.43 2.69
N HIS A 189 17.47 -21.37 2.30
CA HIS A 189 18.30 -21.29 1.09
C HIS A 189 17.53 -21.58 -0.22
N ARG A 190 16.21 -21.34 -0.22
CA ARG A 190 15.34 -21.52 -1.39
C ARG A 190 15.20 -20.17 -2.11
N ILE A 191 16.28 -19.73 -2.74
CA ILE A 191 16.31 -18.46 -3.48
C ILE A 191 15.58 -18.65 -4.81
N HIS A 192 14.27 -18.41 -4.85
CA HIS A 192 13.49 -18.32 -6.10
C HIS A 192 12.66 -17.02 -6.07
N ASP A 193 12.72 -16.21 -7.13
CA ASP A 193 11.93 -15.01 -7.53
C ASP A 193 11.32 -14.06 -6.45
N ASN A 194 11.74 -14.14 -5.19
CA ASN A 194 11.19 -13.36 -4.07
C ASN A 194 11.50 -11.85 -4.20
N ARG A 195 12.53 -11.47 -4.96
CA ARG A 195 12.95 -10.07 -5.12
C ARG A 195 11.88 -9.23 -5.80
N THR A 196 11.24 -9.78 -6.84
CA THR A 196 10.18 -9.11 -7.60
C THR A 196 8.97 -8.88 -6.72
N GLU A 197 8.60 -9.89 -5.91
CA GLU A 197 7.49 -9.82 -4.96
C GLU A 197 7.74 -8.78 -3.85
N LEU A 198 8.92 -8.82 -3.20
CA LEU A 198 9.32 -7.81 -2.19
C LEU A 198 9.29 -6.39 -2.78
N ALA A 199 9.77 -6.21 -4.02
CA ALA A 199 9.75 -4.91 -4.67
C ALA A 199 8.33 -4.41 -4.96
N ALA A 200 7.42 -5.31 -5.38
CA ALA A 200 6.02 -4.97 -5.60
C ALA A 200 5.30 -4.59 -4.30
N MET A 201 5.53 -5.35 -3.21
CA MET A 201 4.98 -5.05 -1.88
C MET A 201 5.49 -3.69 -1.38
N ARG A 202 6.80 -3.45 -1.42
CA ARG A 202 7.40 -2.17 -1.01
C ARG A 202 6.84 -0.99 -1.80
N ARG A 203 6.74 -1.10 -3.13
CA ARG A 203 6.17 -0.05 -3.99
C ARG A 203 4.71 0.26 -3.61
N THR A 204 3.94 -0.77 -3.31
CA THR A 204 2.55 -0.63 -2.89
C THR A 204 2.43 0.08 -1.55
N LEU A 205 3.20 -0.34 -0.54
CA LEU A 205 3.20 0.29 0.79
C LEU A 205 3.64 1.77 0.70
N VAL A 206 4.74 2.08 0.01
CA VAL A 206 5.21 3.46 -0.18
C VAL A 206 4.16 4.32 -0.89
N ARG A 207 3.44 3.76 -1.88
CA ARG A 207 2.34 4.46 -2.55
C ARG A 207 1.20 4.76 -1.59
N LEU A 208 0.79 3.78 -0.78
CA LEU A 208 -0.26 3.95 0.22
C LEU A 208 0.13 5.01 1.27
N GLN A 209 1.33 4.92 1.82
CA GLN A 209 1.87 5.90 2.77
C GLN A 209 1.78 7.32 2.21
N ARG A 210 2.28 7.53 1.00
CA ARG A 210 2.34 8.85 0.38
C ARG A 210 0.95 9.43 0.12
N LEU A 211 -0.01 8.62 -0.33
CA LEU A 211 -1.31 9.10 -0.75
C LEU A 211 -2.31 9.22 0.40
N LEU A 212 -2.24 8.32 1.39
CA LEU A 212 -3.20 8.29 2.50
C LEU A 212 -2.75 9.11 3.70
N ALA A 213 -1.46 9.45 3.83
CA ALA A 213 -0.98 10.29 4.92
C ALA A 213 -1.74 11.64 4.95
N PRO A 214 -2.35 12.01 6.11
CA PRO A 214 -2.97 13.31 6.29
C PRO A 214 -1.91 14.41 6.19
N GLU A 215 -2.26 15.54 5.58
CA GLU A 215 -1.43 16.72 5.58
C GLU A 215 -1.36 17.31 7.00
N PRO A 216 -0.17 17.36 7.65
CA PRO A 216 -0.05 17.80 9.03
C PRO A 216 -0.55 19.24 9.25
N GLY A 217 -0.30 20.12 8.27
CA GLY A 217 -0.71 21.52 8.34
C GLY A 217 -2.23 21.69 8.34
N SER A 218 -2.93 20.95 7.50
CA SER A 218 -4.39 20.95 7.43
C SER A 218 -5.02 20.43 8.73
N LEU A 219 -4.53 19.30 9.24
CA LEU A 219 -5.01 18.75 10.52
C LEU A 219 -4.74 19.71 11.68
N PHE A 220 -3.53 20.25 11.77
CA PHE A 220 -3.15 21.19 12.82
C PHE A 220 -4.02 22.46 12.79
N ARG A 221 -4.32 23.00 11.61
CA ARG A 221 -5.26 24.13 11.47
C ARG A 221 -6.64 23.77 12.00
N LEU A 222 -7.19 22.63 11.61
CA LEU A 222 -8.51 22.19 12.03
C LEU A 222 -8.61 21.96 13.55
N LEU A 223 -7.62 21.32 14.16
CA LEU A 223 -7.62 21.05 15.60
C LEU A 223 -7.50 22.32 16.46
N ASN A 224 -6.88 23.39 15.94
CA ASN A 224 -6.72 24.65 16.68
C ASN A 224 -7.80 25.69 16.35
N HIS A 225 -8.37 25.62 15.15
CA HIS A 225 -9.39 26.54 14.67
C HIS A 225 -10.51 25.74 14.01
N PRO A 226 -11.37 25.07 14.80
CA PRO A 226 -12.49 24.33 14.26
C PRO A 226 -13.67 25.24 13.88
N PRO A 227 -14.60 24.79 13.01
CA PRO A 227 -15.83 25.50 12.73
C PRO A 227 -16.68 25.67 14.00
N ALA A 228 -17.48 26.73 14.05
CA ALA A 228 -18.30 27.06 15.23
C ALA A 228 -19.35 26.00 15.59
N TRP A 229 -19.73 25.14 14.63
CA TRP A 229 -20.68 24.04 14.85
C TRP A 229 -20.03 22.78 15.39
N VAL A 230 -18.70 22.69 15.37
CA VAL A 230 -17.95 21.53 15.87
C VAL A 230 -17.81 21.61 17.38
N GLN A 231 -18.11 20.51 18.07
CA GLN A 231 -18.03 20.43 19.52
C GLN A 231 -16.64 19.95 19.97
N GLU A 232 -16.25 20.29 21.20
CA GLU A 232 -14.98 19.84 21.79
C GLU A 232 -14.85 18.31 21.78
N ALA A 233 -15.95 17.59 22.00
CA ALA A 233 -15.97 16.13 21.94
C ALA A 233 -15.63 15.59 20.55
N ASP A 234 -16.08 16.26 19.47
CA ASP A 234 -15.75 15.85 18.11
C ASP A 234 -14.26 16.10 17.79
N ILE A 235 -13.69 17.19 18.32
CA ILE A 235 -12.26 17.51 18.17
C ILE A 235 -11.40 16.49 18.90
N GLN A 236 -11.80 16.09 20.10
CA GLN A 236 -11.13 15.03 20.84
C GLN A 236 -11.19 13.70 20.07
N ALA A 237 -12.36 13.31 19.54
CA ALA A 237 -12.50 12.10 18.74
C ALA A 237 -11.67 12.15 17.45
N LEU A 238 -11.60 13.30 16.78
CA LEU A 238 -10.75 13.49 15.60
C LEU A 238 -9.25 13.36 15.95
N ARG A 239 -8.83 13.91 17.09
CA ARG A 239 -7.45 13.79 17.59
C ARG A 239 -7.09 12.32 17.83
N GLU A 240 -7.92 11.60 18.56
CA GLU A 240 -7.73 10.16 18.85
C GLU A 240 -7.67 9.34 17.56
N SER A 241 -8.61 9.54 16.63
CA SER A 241 -8.61 8.86 15.33
C SER A 241 -7.34 9.17 14.52
N THR A 242 -6.84 10.40 14.58
CA THR A 242 -5.62 10.76 13.84
C THR A 242 -4.35 10.21 14.49
N GLU A 243 -4.32 10.12 15.82
CA GLU A 243 -3.24 9.45 16.54
C GLU A 243 -3.18 7.96 16.17
N GLU A 244 -4.33 7.27 16.18
CA GLU A 244 -4.45 5.88 15.74
C GLU A 244 -4.00 5.72 14.28
N PHE A 245 -4.47 6.58 13.38
CA PHE A 245 -4.05 6.58 11.98
C PHE A 245 -2.54 6.74 11.82
N SER A 246 -1.94 7.62 12.63
CA SER A 246 -0.49 7.87 12.62
C SER A 246 0.31 6.64 13.07
N LEU A 247 -0.21 5.86 14.04
CA LEU A 247 0.40 4.58 14.42
C LEU A 247 0.41 3.59 13.25
N VAL A 248 -0.70 3.48 12.50
CA VAL A 248 -0.77 2.61 11.32
C VAL A 248 0.22 3.04 10.22
N LEU A 249 0.40 4.35 10.01
CA LEU A 249 1.42 4.85 9.08
C LEU A 249 2.86 4.54 9.53
N ASN A 250 3.12 4.53 10.84
CA ASN A 250 4.42 4.15 11.40
C ASN A 250 4.69 2.64 11.24
N ASP A 251 3.68 1.80 11.44
CA ASP A 251 3.78 0.35 11.20
C ASP A 251 4.08 0.06 9.73
N LEU A 252 3.40 0.76 8.82
CA LEU A 252 3.66 0.68 7.39
C LEU A 252 5.12 1.08 7.09
N SER A 253 5.59 2.20 7.65
CA SER A 253 6.97 2.69 7.46
C SER A 253 8.01 1.67 7.94
N SER A 254 7.75 1.05 9.09
CA SER A 254 8.60 0.01 9.67
C SER A 254 8.66 -1.23 8.77
N LEU A 255 7.53 -1.65 8.21
CA LEU A 255 7.47 -2.77 7.27
C LEU A 255 8.21 -2.45 5.96
N VAL A 256 8.13 -1.22 5.46
CA VAL A 256 8.90 -0.77 4.29
C VAL A 256 10.41 -0.88 4.53
N GLU A 257 10.89 -0.45 5.69
CA GLU A 257 12.32 -0.56 6.03
C GLU A 257 12.73 -2.02 6.21
N ARG A 258 11.92 -2.85 6.86
CA ARG A 258 12.16 -4.29 6.97
C ARG A 258 12.29 -4.97 5.60
N ILE A 259 11.38 -4.66 4.67
CA ILE A 259 11.46 -5.20 3.29
C ILE A 259 12.76 -4.75 2.61
N LYS A 260 13.19 -3.50 2.80
CA LYS A 260 14.44 -3.00 2.24
C LYS A 260 15.66 -3.75 2.78
N LEU A 261 15.74 -3.96 4.10
CA LEU A 261 16.81 -4.74 4.72
C LEU A 261 16.84 -6.18 4.18
N LEU A 262 15.69 -6.83 4.03
CA LEU A 262 15.60 -8.16 3.42
C LEU A 262 16.06 -8.18 1.95
N GLN A 263 15.78 -7.12 1.18
CA GLN A 263 16.28 -6.97 -0.19
C GLN A 263 17.81 -6.80 -0.24
N GLU A 264 18.39 -6.10 0.73
CA GLU A 264 19.84 -5.91 0.86
C GLU A 264 20.54 -7.22 1.23
N GLU A 265 20.00 -7.95 2.21
CA GLU A 265 20.48 -9.29 2.59
C GLU A 265 20.41 -10.28 1.41
N LEU A 266 19.30 -10.28 0.68
CA LEU A 266 19.14 -11.07 -0.54
C LEU A 266 20.22 -10.78 -1.58
N ALA A 267 20.56 -9.50 -1.78
CA ALA A 267 21.61 -9.10 -2.71
C ALA A 267 23.00 -9.55 -2.22
N ALA A 268 23.26 -9.48 -0.92
CA ALA A 268 24.49 -9.96 -0.32
C ALA A 268 24.68 -11.48 -0.52
N GLN A 269 23.66 -12.28 -0.22
CA GLN A 269 23.69 -13.75 -0.41
C GLN A 269 23.90 -14.14 -1.88
N LEU A 270 23.24 -13.47 -2.81
CA LEU A 270 23.44 -13.71 -4.25
C LEU A 270 24.87 -13.37 -4.69
N ASN A 271 25.45 -12.30 -4.17
CA ASN A 271 26.84 -11.94 -4.45
C ASN A 271 27.81 -12.98 -3.87
N GLU A 272 27.57 -13.47 -2.65
CA GLU A 272 28.37 -14.54 -2.05
C GLU A 272 28.30 -15.84 -2.87
N GLN A 273 27.10 -16.26 -3.27
CA GLN A 273 26.91 -17.43 -4.13
C GLN A 273 27.60 -17.26 -5.49
N THR A 274 27.53 -16.07 -6.08
CA THR A 274 28.21 -15.73 -7.33
C THR A 274 29.74 -15.81 -7.15
N ASN A 275 30.27 -15.21 -6.09
CA ASN A 275 31.70 -15.27 -5.77
C ASN A 275 32.19 -16.69 -5.54
N ARG A 276 31.41 -17.53 -4.84
CA ARG A 276 31.73 -18.94 -4.62
C ARG A 276 31.74 -19.74 -5.93
N THR A 277 30.81 -19.44 -6.83
CA THR A 277 30.75 -20.05 -8.17
C THR A 277 31.95 -19.65 -9.01
N LEU A 278 32.29 -18.35 -9.04
CA LEU A 278 33.47 -17.83 -9.74
C LEU A 278 34.76 -18.40 -9.18
N PHE A 279 34.88 -18.50 -7.84
CA PHE A 279 36.02 -19.14 -7.19
C PHE A 279 36.17 -20.59 -7.63
N THR A 280 35.07 -21.36 -7.64
CA THR A 280 35.08 -22.77 -8.06
C THR A 280 35.52 -22.91 -9.53
N LEU A 281 34.96 -22.11 -10.43
CA LEU A 281 35.35 -22.10 -11.85
C LEU A 281 36.83 -21.71 -12.05
N THR A 282 37.30 -20.71 -11.30
CA THR A 282 38.70 -20.26 -11.33
C THR A 282 39.62 -21.37 -10.81
N MET A 283 39.26 -22.05 -9.72
CA MET A 283 40.02 -23.17 -9.17
C MET A 283 40.14 -24.32 -10.18
N VAL A 284 39.03 -24.71 -10.82
CA VAL A 284 39.05 -25.73 -11.90
C VAL A 284 39.98 -25.30 -13.04
N THR A 285 39.94 -24.04 -13.45
CA THR A 285 40.79 -23.50 -14.52
C THR A 285 42.27 -23.52 -14.14
N VAL A 286 42.62 -23.06 -12.94
CA VAL A 286 44.00 -23.04 -12.43
C VAL A 286 44.55 -24.46 -12.30
N LEU A 287 43.74 -25.45 -11.90
CA LEU A 287 44.15 -26.85 -11.80
C LEU A 287 44.31 -27.52 -13.18
N ALA A 288 43.53 -27.09 -14.18
CA ALA A 288 43.62 -27.60 -15.55
C ALA A 288 44.81 -27.00 -16.34
N LEU A 289 45.22 -25.77 -16.01
CA LEU A 289 46.25 -25.04 -16.74
C LEU A 289 47.58 -25.82 -16.90
N PRO A 290 48.15 -26.46 -15.86
CA PRO A 290 49.41 -27.20 -15.99
C PRO A 290 49.30 -28.40 -16.94
N ILE A 291 48.18 -29.13 -16.87
CA ILE A 291 47.92 -30.30 -17.73
C ILE A 291 47.79 -29.84 -19.18
N ASN A 292 47.06 -28.75 -19.44
CA ASN A 292 46.88 -28.18 -20.77
C ASN A 292 48.21 -27.67 -21.36
N ILE A 293 49.04 -27.00 -20.55
CA ILE A 293 50.36 -26.54 -20.98
C ILE A 293 51.26 -27.72 -21.38
N VAL A 294 51.28 -28.78 -20.57
CA VAL A 294 52.10 -29.96 -20.85
C VAL A 294 51.60 -30.69 -22.10
N ALA A 295 50.30 -30.93 -22.20
CA ALA A 295 49.71 -31.53 -23.40
C ALA A 295 50.02 -30.68 -24.65
N GLY A 296 49.94 -29.35 -24.53
CA GLY A 296 50.33 -28.41 -25.58
C GLY A 296 51.78 -28.57 -26.02
N PHE A 297 52.75 -28.54 -25.08
CA PHE A 297 54.18 -28.70 -25.40
C PHE A 297 54.50 -29.99 -26.16
N PHE A 298 53.88 -31.10 -25.76
CA PHE A 298 54.10 -32.42 -26.38
C PHE A 298 53.31 -32.64 -27.67
N GLY A 299 52.22 -31.89 -27.87
CA GLY A 299 51.46 -31.87 -29.12
C GLY A 299 52.11 -31.03 -30.22
N MET A 300 53.12 -30.21 -29.90
CA MET A 300 53.84 -29.44 -30.91
C MET A 300 54.84 -30.32 -31.67
N ASN A 301 54.81 -30.25 -33.01
CA ASN A 301 55.77 -30.93 -33.89
C ASN A 301 57.12 -30.19 -33.95
N VAL A 302 57.78 -30.01 -32.81
CA VAL A 302 59.14 -29.44 -32.72
C VAL A 302 60.16 -30.55 -32.51
N GLY A 303 61.26 -30.51 -33.28
CA GLY A 303 62.34 -31.51 -33.18
C GLY A 303 63.10 -31.41 -31.85
N GLY A 304 63.41 -32.56 -31.24
CA GLY A 304 64.21 -32.63 -30.02
C GLY A 304 63.42 -32.52 -28.72
N ILE A 305 62.30 -33.26 -28.59
CA ILE A 305 61.54 -33.32 -27.34
C ILE A 305 62.45 -33.84 -26.21
N PRO A 306 62.66 -33.07 -25.12
CA PRO A 306 63.46 -33.51 -23.98
C PRO A 306 62.85 -34.77 -23.36
N LEU A 307 63.70 -35.72 -22.93
CA LEU A 307 63.32 -37.05 -22.39
C LEU A 307 62.70 -38.05 -23.39
N SER A 308 62.56 -37.72 -24.69
CA SER A 308 61.98 -38.63 -25.70
C SER A 308 62.77 -39.93 -25.92
N GLN A 309 64.09 -39.92 -25.69
CA GLN A 309 64.96 -41.08 -25.88
C GLN A 309 65.16 -41.90 -24.58
N HIS A 310 64.63 -41.43 -23.44
CA HIS A 310 64.73 -42.14 -22.17
C HIS A 310 63.53 -43.08 -21.95
N PRO A 311 63.74 -44.37 -21.63
CA PRO A 311 62.64 -45.34 -21.46
C PRO A 311 61.65 -44.99 -20.34
N HIS A 312 62.01 -44.12 -19.40
CA HIS A 312 61.15 -43.65 -18.31
C HIS A 312 60.71 -42.17 -18.44
N GLY A 313 61.04 -41.50 -19.54
CA GLY A 313 60.80 -40.05 -19.72
C GLY A 313 59.34 -39.63 -19.57
N PHE A 314 58.41 -40.45 -20.09
CA PHE A 314 56.97 -40.25 -19.95
C PHE A 314 56.52 -40.26 -18.48
N TRP A 315 56.97 -41.24 -17.69
CA TRP A 315 56.57 -41.37 -16.28
C TRP A 315 57.15 -40.26 -15.40
N VAL A 316 58.37 -39.80 -15.68
CA VAL A 316 58.99 -38.66 -14.99
C VAL A 316 58.17 -37.38 -15.22
N LEU A 317 57.73 -37.15 -16.46
CA LEU A 317 56.88 -36.00 -16.78
C LEU A 317 55.53 -36.08 -16.07
N VAL A 318 54.86 -37.23 -16.12
CA VAL A 318 53.58 -37.44 -15.43
C VAL A 318 53.72 -37.15 -13.93
N ALA A 319 54.79 -37.62 -13.29
CA ALA A 319 55.06 -37.35 -11.87
C ALA A 319 55.29 -35.85 -11.60
N LEU A 320 56.02 -35.15 -12.49
CA LEU A 320 56.24 -33.71 -12.36
C LEU A 320 54.93 -32.92 -12.46
N VAL A 321 54.10 -33.19 -13.46
CA VAL A 321 52.79 -32.53 -13.61
C VAL A 321 51.87 -32.86 -12.43
N ALA A 322 51.80 -34.13 -12.04
CA ALA A 322 50.98 -34.56 -10.91
C ALA A 322 51.42 -33.86 -9.61
N SER A 323 52.72 -33.76 -9.34
CA SER A 323 53.24 -33.07 -8.15
C SER A 323 52.93 -31.57 -8.16
N PHE A 324 53.05 -30.90 -9.31
CA PHE A 324 52.75 -29.48 -9.43
C PHE A 324 51.26 -29.21 -9.27
N THR A 325 50.41 -29.98 -9.93
CA THR A 325 48.95 -29.90 -9.79
C THR A 325 48.51 -30.20 -8.36
N TRP A 326 49.14 -31.18 -7.69
CA TRP A 326 48.91 -31.48 -6.28
C TRP A 326 49.28 -30.30 -5.37
N LEU A 327 50.44 -29.69 -5.58
CA LEU A 327 50.88 -28.53 -4.80
C LEU A 327 49.94 -27.33 -4.99
N ALA A 328 49.57 -27.04 -6.23
CA ALA A 328 48.65 -25.95 -6.57
C ALA A 328 47.27 -26.17 -5.95
N GLY A 329 46.74 -27.40 -6.02
CA GLY A 329 45.48 -27.77 -5.38
C GLY A 329 45.55 -27.66 -3.87
N TRP A 330 46.59 -28.22 -3.24
CA TRP A 330 46.77 -28.14 -1.80
C TRP A 330 46.83 -26.69 -1.30
N TRP A 331 47.53 -25.81 -2.02
CA TRP A 331 47.60 -24.39 -1.68
C TRP A 331 46.24 -23.69 -1.81
N ALA A 332 45.50 -23.95 -2.89
CA ALA A 332 44.17 -23.38 -3.10
C ALA A 332 43.16 -23.81 -2.01
N PHE A 333 43.13 -25.11 -1.66
CA PHE A 333 42.27 -25.64 -0.60
C PHE A 333 42.64 -25.11 0.79
N ARG A 334 43.94 -24.91 1.08
CA ARG A 334 44.38 -24.36 2.35
C ARG A 334 43.97 -22.90 2.52
N LYS A 335 43.95 -22.13 1.43
CA LYS A 335 43.50 -20.75 1.44
C LYS A 335 41.99 -20.64 1.63
N GLN A 336 41.21 -21.59 1.09
CA GLN A 336 39.76 -21.65 1.26
C GLN A 336 39.34 -21.80 2.74
N ARG A 337 40.05 -22.64 3.52
CA ARG A 337 39.82 -22.81 4.97
C ARG A 337 40.13 -21.58 5.85
N GLN A 338 40.70 -20.51 5.29
CA GLN A 338 40.95 -19.26 6.02
C GLN A 338 39.85 -18.20 5.78
N PHE A 339 38.93 -18.43 4.83
CA PHE A 339 37.85 -17.51 4.46
C PHE A 339 36.45 -18.04 4.78
N ASP A 340 36.30 -19.35 5.01
CA ASP A 340 35.17 -19.94 5.76
C ASP A 340 35.45 -19.84 7.27
#